data_AF-A0A7C9D6A1-F1
#
_entry.id   AF-A0A7C9D6A1-F1
#
_cell.length_a   1.000
_cell.length_b   1.000
_cell.length_c   1.000
_cell.angle_alpha   90.00
_cell.angle_beta   90.00
_cell.angle_gamma   90.00
#
_symmetry.space_group_name_H-M   'P 1'
#
loop_
_entity.id
_entity.type
_entity.pdbx_description
1 polymer ?
#
loop_
_entity_poly.entity_id
_entity_poly.type
_entity_poly.pdbx_seq_one_letter_code
_entity_poly.pdbx_strand_id
1 'polypeptide(L)'
;QGGNFSVKNLYNKATTQRDDGLIVDRLLCSVWQKVAPPKVELMAWLALLGKLNTKDRLVRRGIIPAELNKCTFCDNHSEDLDHLLLSCQNTRQVWEAIAEDLGS
;
A
#
# COMPACT_ATOMS: atom_id res chain seq x y z
N GLN A 1 -14.52 14.86 -40.02
CA GLN A 1 -13.71 15.62 -39.04
C GLN A 1 -12.94 14.61 -38.21
N GLY A 2 -11.67 14.38 -38.53
CA GLY A 2 -10.83 13.37 -37.86
C GLY A 2 -10.14 14.00 -36.65
N GLY A 3 -10.53 13.58 -35.44
CA GLY A 3 -9.88 14.05 -34.22
C GLY A 3 -8.45 13.52 -34.13
N ASN A 4 -7.46 14.41 -34.03
CA ASN A 4 -6.05 14.08 -33.82
C ASN A 4 -5.86 13.44 -32.44
N PHE A 5 -6.02 12.12 -32.38
CA PHE A 5 -5.71 11.33 -31.20
C PHE A 5 -4.21 11.03 -31.19
N SER A 6 -3.50 11.62 -30.24
CA SER A 6 -2.09 11.32 -29.98
C SER A 6 -1.96 10.69 -28.60
N VAL A 7 -1.25 9.57 -28.51
CA VAL A 7 -0.91 8.88 -27.26
C VAL A 7 -0.27 9.86 -26.25
N LYS A 8 0.49 10.84 -26.74
CA LYS A 8 1.11 11.89 -25.94
C LYS A 8 0.08 12.77 -25.22
N ASN A 9 -1.04 13.09 -25.88
CA ASN A 9 -2.09 13.92 -25.30
C ASN A 9 -2.88 13.14 -24.24
N LEU A 10 -3.13 11.86 -24.46
CA LEU A 10 -3.74 10.99 -23.46
C LEU A 10 -2.84 10.80 -22.24
N TYR A 11 -1.56 10.50 -22.46
CA TYR A 11 -0.60 10.30 -21.40
C TYR A 11 -0.50 11.54 -20.52
N ASN A 12 -0.30 12.72 -21.14
CA ASN A 12 -0.25 13.99 -20.42
C ASN A 12 -1.53 14.27 -19.64
N LYS A 13 -2.71 14.03 -20.24
CA LYS A 13 -4.00 14.24 -19.58
C LYS A 13 -4.24 13.29 -18.41
N ALA A 14 -3.77 12.05 -18.52
CA ALA A 14 -3.84 11.06 -17.44
C ALA A 14 -2.87 11.38 -16.29
N THR A 15 -1.72 12.00 -16.57
CA THR A 15 -0.72 12.37 -15.55
C THR A 15 -1.03 13.69 -14.85
N THR A 16 -1.70 14.65 -15.50
CA THR A 16 -2.00 15.97 -14.91
C THR A 16 -3.18 16.00 -13.94
N GLN A 17 -3.93 14.91 -13.75
CA GLN A 17 -5.20 14.92 -12.98
C GLN A 17 -5.11 14.37 -11.54
N ARG A 18 -3.93 13.98 -11.02
CA ARG A 18 -3.80 13.45 -9.67
C ARG A 18 -3.05 14.41 -8.74
N ASP A 19 -3.77 15.29 -8.04
CA ASP A 19 -3.19 16.07 -6.95
C ASP A 19 -2.66 15.16 -5.81
N ASP A 20 -3.32 14.03 -5.55
CA ASP A 20 -2.85 12.97 -4.63
C ASP A 20 -1.58 12.24 -5.15
N GLY A 21 -1.32 12.32 -6.46
CA GLY A 21 -0.18 11.66 -7.09
C GLY A 21 1.15 12.27 -6.64
N LEU A 22 1.18 13.58 -6.37
CA LEU A 22 2.41 14.26 -5.95
C LEU A 22 2.88 13.82 -4.56
N ILE A 23 1.96 13.56 -3.62
CA ILE A 23 2.30 13.10 -2.27
C ILE A 23 2.80 11.65 -2.34
N VAL A 24 2.08 10.78 -3.05
CA VAL A 24 2.46 9.38 -3.20
C VAL A 24 3.80 9.24 -3.92
N ASP A 25 4.06 10.03 -4.97
CA ASP A 25 5.34 10.02 -5.68
C ASP A 25 6.51 10.41 -4.77
N ARG A 26 6.35 11.44 -3.94
CA ARG A 26 7.36 11.82 -2.95
C ARG A 26 7.61 10.72 -1.94
N LEU A 27 6.55 10.10 -1.42
CA LEU A 27 6.66 8.98 -0.48
C LEU A 27 7.37 7.79 -1.12
N LEU A 28 7.04 7.44 -2.36
CA LEU A 28 7.69 6.36 -3.10
C LEU A 28 9.19 6.63 -3.32
N CYS A 29 9.58 7.87 -3.62
CA CYS A 29 10.99 8.26 -3.72
C CYS A 29 11.74 8.12 -2.38
N SER A 30 11.07 8.38 -1.25
CA SER A 30 11.67 8.28 0.08
C SER A 30 11.86 6.85 0.61
N VAL A 31 11.39 5.83 -0.09
CA VAL A 31 11.52 4.44 0.40
C VAL A 31 12.97 3.95 0.41
N TRP A 32 13.77 4.33 -0.59
CA TRP A 32 15.11 3.78 -0.83
C TRP A 32 16.23 4.57 -0.15
N GLN A 33 16.03 4.92 1.13
CA GLN A 33 16.98 5.74 1.90
C GLN A 33 17.96 4.91 2.74
N LYS A 34 17.90 3.58 2.67
CA LYS A 34 18.74 2.63 3.42
C LYS A 34 18.58 2.76 4.94
N VAL A 35 17.41 3.20 5.38
CA VAL A 35 17.06 3.35 6.81
C VAL A 35 16.56 2.03 7.40
N ALA A 36 16.10 1.11 6.55
CA ALA A 36 15.63 -0.21 6.94
C ALA A 36 16.27 -1.32 6.08
N PRO A 37 16.21 -2.59 6.50
CA PRO A 37 16.66 -3.70 5.66
C PRO A 37 15.93 -3.71 4.30
N PRO A 38 16.58 -4.14 3.19
CA PRO A 38 15.99 -4.07 1.85
C PRO A 38 14.62 -4.73 1.71
N LYS A 39 14.35 -5.77 2.50
CA LYS A 39 13.07 -6.47 2.53
C LYS A 39 11.93 -5.58 3.07
N VAL A 40 12.24 -4.72 4.04
CA VAL A 40 11.30 -3.75 4.64
C VAL A 40 11.06 -2.59 3.69
N GLU A 41 12.10 -2.08 3.04
CA GLU A 41 11.95 -1.03 2.01
C GLU A 41 11.07 -1.52 0.85
N LEU A 42 11.32 -2.73 0.34
CA LEU A 42 10.48 -3.34 -0.69
C LEU A 42 9.02 -3.50 -0.24
N MET A 43 8.79 -3.92 1.00
CA MET A 43 7.44 -4.03 1.58
C MET A 43 6.75 -2.66 1.63
N ALA A 44 7.45 -1.62 2.08
CA ALA A 44 6.92 -0.25 2.15
C ALA A 44 6.56 0.29 0.75
N TRP A 45 7.43 0.09 -0.24
CA TRP A 45 7.15 0.46 -1.63
C TRP A 45 5.90 -0.25 -2.18
N LEU A 46 5.78 -1.56 -1.94
CA LEU A 46 4.60 -2.33 -2.34
C LEU A 46 3.34 -1.89 -1.59
N ALA A 47 3.44 -1.53 -0.31
CA ALA A 47 2.32 -1.03 0.48
C ALA A 47 1.82 0.31 -0.06
N LEU A 48 2.72 1.27 -0.31
CA LEU A 48 2.38 2.58 -0.89
C LEU A 48 1.73 2.48 -2.26
N LEU A 49 2.14 1.49 -3.07
CA LEU A 49 1.50 1.21 -4.37
C LEU A 49 0.18 0.45 -4.26
N GLY A 50 -0.23 0.02 -3.07
CA GLY A 50 -1.37 -0.88 -2.88
C GLY A 50 -1.16 -2.19 -3.61
N LYS A 51 0.04 -2.78 -3.53
CA LYS A 51 0.43 -4.01 -4.24
C LYS A 51 0.93 -5.13 -3.32
N LEU A 52 0.89 -4.94 -2.00
CA LEU A 52 1.22 -5.99 -1.04
C LEU A 52 0.27 -7.20 -1.22
N ASN A 53 0.77 -8.42 -1.11
CA ASN A 53 -0.03 -9.64 -1.31
C ASN A 53 -0.85 -9.98 -0.04
N THR A 54 -1.86 -9.16 0.26
CA THR A 54 -2.82 -9.46 1.33
C THR A 54 -3.76 -10.59 0.92
N LYS A 55 -4.32 -11.34 1.88
CA LYS A 55 -5.27 -12.42 1.57
C LYS A 55 -6.49 -11.93 0.80
N ASP A 56 -7.00 -10.73 1.06
CA ASP A 56 -8.07 -10.11 0.26
C ASP A 56 -7.72 -10.00 -1.23
N ARG A 57 -6.46 -9.67 -1.58
CA ARG A 57 -6.00 -9.68 -2.98
C ARG A 57 -5.85 -11.08 -3.54
N LEU A 58 -5.42 -12.05 -2.73
CA LEU A 58 -5.32 -13.45 -3.16
C LEU A 58 -6.70 -14.04 -3.45
N VAL A 59 -7.71 -13.74 -2.62
CA VAL A 59 -9.12 -14.10 -2.85
C VAL A 59 -9.65 -13.48 -4.13
N ARG A 60 -9.45 -12.17 -4.34
CA ARG A 60 -9.87 -11.49 -5.59
C ARG A 60 -9.23 -12.08 -6.84
N ARG A 61 -8.05 -12.69 -6.72
CA ARG A 61 -7.36 -13.39 -7.82
C ARG A 61 -7.75 -14.86 -7.95
N GLY A 62 -8.62 -15.38 -7.07
CA GLY A 62 -9.02 -16.79 -7.04
C GLY A 62 -7.89 -17.75 -6.62
N ILE A 63 -6.84 -17.24 -5.95
CA ILE A 63 -5.69 -18.05 -5.52
C ILE A 63 -6.03 -18.82 -4.24
N ILE A 64 -6.81 -18.21 -3.34
CA ILE A 64 -7.27 -18.84 -2.11
C ILE A 64 -8.79 -18.69 -1.97
N PRO A 65 -9.47 -19.61 -1.27
CA PRO A 65 -10.88 -19.47 -0.93
C PRO A 65 -11.17 -18.27 -0.03
N ALA A 66 -12.39 -17.73 -0.12
CA ALA A 66 -12.81 -16.53 0.61
C ALA A 66 -12.80 -16.72 2.13
N GLU A 67 -13.10 -17.93 2.61
CA GLU A 67 -13.07 -18.30 4.02
C GLU A 67 -11.68 -18.23 4.65
N LEU A 68 -10.61 -18.25 3.84
CA LEU A 68 -9.24 -18.08 4.31
C LEU A 68 -8.85 -16.61 4.46
N ASN A 69 -9.72 -15.65 4.09
CA ASN A 69 -9.48 -14.22 4.26
C ASN A 69 -9.67 -13.77 5.72
N LYS A 70 -8.76 -14.22 6.57
CA LYS A 70 -8.63 -13.77 7.95
C LYS A 70 -7.25 -13.16 8.16
N CYS A 71 -7.21 -12.04 8.87
CA CYS A 71 -6.01 -11.32 9.23
C CYS A 71 -5.02 -12.24 9.93
N THR A 72 -3.80 -12.33 9.40
CA THR A 72 -2.75 -13.18 9.97
C THR A 72 -2.34 -12.77 11.39
N PHE A 73 -2.63 -11.53 11.80
CA PHE A 73 -2.29 -11.05 13.14
C PHE A 73 -3.41 -11.23 14.16
N CYS A 74 -4.65 -10.85 13.85
CA CYS A 74 -5.74 -10.87 14.83
C CYS A 74 -6.74 -12.02 14.64
N ASP A 75 -6.74 -12.70 13.49
CA ASP A 75 -7.70 -13.75 13.09
C ASP A 75 -9.19 -13.40 13.19
N ASN A 76 -9.53 -12.14 13.49
CA ASN A 76 -10.90 -11.70 13.79
C ASN A 76 -11.54 -10.86 12.67
N HIS A 77 -10.73 -10.28 11.79
CA HIS A 77 -11.17 -9.47 10.65
C HIS A 77 -10.53 -9.99 9.36
N SER A 78 -11.04 -9.55 8.21
CA SER A 78 -10.39 -9.84 6.92
C SER A 78 -9.04 -9.15 6.77
N GLU A 79 -8.16 -9.74 5.96
CA GLU A 79 -6.82 -9.20 5.72
C GLU A 79 -6.79 -8.35 4.44
N ASP A 80 -7.01 -7.07 4.59
CA ASP A 80 -6.66 -6.06 3.59
C ASP A 80 -5.44 -5.23 4.05
N LEU A 81 -5.01 -4.28 3.21
CA LEU A 81 -3.80 -3.50 3.47
C LEU A 81 -3.96 -2.60 4.70
N ASP A 82 -5.09 -1.91 4.79
CA ASP A 82 -5.36 -0.92 5.83
C ASP A 82 -5.53 -1.61 7.18
N HIS A 83 -6.22 -2.75 7.20
CA HIS A 83 -6.31 -3.57 8.40
C HIS A 83 -4.95 -4.11 8.81
N LEU A 84 -4.23 -4.75 7.90
CA LEU A 84 -2.94 -5.38 8.22
C LEU A 84 -1.93 -4.36 8.78
N LEU A 85 -1.87 -3.15 8.20
CA LEU A 85 -0.84 -2.17 8.53
C LEU A 85 -1.28 -1.07 9.50
N LEU A 86 -2.58 -0.78 9.65
CA LEU A 86 -3.04 0.40 10.41
C LEU A 86 -4.12 0.07 11.46
N SER A 87 -5.16 -0.70 11.10
CA SER A 87 -6.34 -0.86 11.97
C SER A 87 -6.36 -2.17 12.78
N CYS A 88 -5.49 -3.13 12.49
CA CYS A 88 -5.37 -4.35 13.29
C CYS A 88 -4.91 -4.00 14.71
N GLN A 89 -5.61 -4.55 15.71
CA GLN A 89 -5.31 -4.31 17.12
C GLN A 89 -3.85 -4.67 17.49
N ASN A 90 -3.29 -5.73 16.89
CA ASN A 90 -1.92 -6.15 17.16
C ASN A 90 -0.93 -5.19 16.49
N THR A 91 -1.21 -4.74 15.26
CA THR A 91 -0.38 -3.75 14.57
C THR A 91 -0.42 -2.40 15.27
N ARG A 92 -1.58 -2.01 15.80
CA ARG A 92 -1.76 -0.76 16.55
C ARG A 92 -0.89 -0.72 17.80
N GLN A 93 -0.78 -1.82 18.54
CA GLN A 93 0.12 -1.91 19.71
C GLN A 93 1.58 -1.64 19.32
N VAL A 94 2.01 -2.10 18.14
CA VAL A 94 3.36 -1.81 17.63
C VAL A 94 3.52 -0.32 17.35
N TRP A 95 2.52 0.33 16.72
CA TRP A 95 2.57 1.78 16.48
C TRP A 95 2.56 2.60 17.76
N GLU A 96 1.79 2.20 18.76
CA GLU A 96 1.75 2.85 20.07
C GLU A 96 3.13 2.77 20.74
N ALA A 97 3.76 1.60 20.75
CA ALA A 97 5.12 1.45 21.28
C ALA A 97 6.16 2.29 20.53
N ILE A 98 6.08 2.37 19.19
CA ILE A 98 6.97 3.22 18.39
C ILE A 98 6.73 4.70 18.69
N ALA A 99 5.47 5.11 18.85
CA ALA A 99 5.13 6.50 19.15
C ALA A 99 5.64 6.93 20.54
N GLU A 100 5.59 6.03 21.52
CA GLU A 100 6.18 6.23 22.84
C GLU A 100 7.71 6.40 22.77
N ASP A 101 8.39 5.56 21.99
CA ASP A 101 9.85 5.62 21.81
C ASP A 101 10.29 6.93 21.09
N LEU A 102 9.54 7.36 20.07
CA LEU A 102 9.83 8.60 19.33
C LEU A 102 9.46 9.89 20.10
N GLY A 103 8.59 9.78 21.11
CA GLY A 103 8.22 10.87 22.01
C GLY A 103 9.17 11.06 23.19
N SER A 104 10.17 10.19 23.33
CA SER A 104 11.21 10.17 24.36
C SER A 104 12.53 10.76 23.85
#